data_AF-U1PQ84-F1
#
_entry.id   AF-U1PQ84-F1
#
_cell.length_a   1.000
_cell.length_b   1.000
_cell.length_c   1.000
_cell.angle_alpha   90.00
_cell.angle_beta   90.00
_cell.angle_gamma   90.00
#
_symmetry.space_group_name_H-M   'P 1'
#
loop_
_entity.id
_entity.type
_entity.pdbx_description
1 polymer ?
#
loop_
_entity_poly.entity_id
_entity_poly.type
_entity_poly.pdbx_seq_one_letter_code
_entity_poly.pdbx_strand_id
1 'polypeptide(L)'
;MSREQLQSASENLRTASEAADGTIQRTLYEQSNDIAELAARNQEINQGQINERLGNLQTLIETIEDTDNISADVTDHVDQAKSDLATLRGDSDMSDH
;
A
#
# COMPACT_ATOMS: atom_id res chain seq x y z
N MET A 1 13.45 -6.99 -7.98
CA MET A 1 12.46 -5.94 -8.25
C MET A 1 11.08 -6.26 -7.68
N SER A 2 10.37 -7.31 -8.10
CA SER A 2 8.99 -7.53 -7.60
C SER A 2 8.88 -7.68 -6.07
N ARG A 3 9.80 -8.42 -5.46
CA ARG A 3 9.85 -8.63 -4.01
C ARG A 3 10.23 -7.38 -3.21
N GLU A 4 11.12 -6.55 -3.75
CA GLU A 4 11.59 -5.32 -3.08
C GLU A 4 10.48 -4.27 -3.03
N GLN A 5 9.69 -4.14 -4.10
CA GLN A 5 8.52 -3.24 -4.13
C GLN A 5 7.43 -3.68 -3.17
N LEU A 6 7.12 -4.98 -3.10
CA LEU A 6 6.17 -5.48 -2.11
C LEU A 6 6.68 -5.23 -0.68
N GLN A 7 7.98 -5.44 -0.44
CA GLN A 7 8.55 -5.20 0.87
C GLN A 7 8.47 -3.72 1.25
N SER A 8 8.85 -2.82 0.34
CA SER A 8 8.71 -1.37 0.51
C SER A 8 7.25 -0.95 0.78
N ALA A 9 6.29 -1.44 -0.01
CA ALA A 9 4.88 -1.17 0.19
C ALA A 9 4.40 -1.67 1.58
N SER A 10 4.84 -2.85 2.01
CA SER A 10 4.49 -3.37 3.33
C SER A 10 5.05 -2.54 4.48
N GLU A 11 6.29 -2.05 4.36
CA GLU A 11 6.96 -1.22 5.36
C GLU A 11 6.33 0.17 5.45
N ASN A 12 5.97 0.76 4.32
CA ASN A 12 5.22 2.01 4.27
C ASN A 12 3.85 1.88 4.97
N LEU A 13 3.06 0.86 4.66
CA LEU A 13 1.76 0.65 5.31
C LEU A 13 1.89 0.35 6.80
N ARG A 14 2.95 -0.35 7.20
CA ARG A 14 3.25 -0.56 8.61
C ARG A 14 3.52 0.76 9.31
N THR A 15 4.34 1.62 8.71
CA THR A 15 4.68 2.93 9.28
C THR A 15 3.45 3.82 9.37
N ALA A 16 2.61 3.82 8.33
CA ALA A 16 1.31 4.49 8.35
C ALA A 16 0.41 3.97 9.48
N SER A 17 0.39 2.66 9.73
CA SER A 17 -0.39 2.08 10.83
C SER A 17 0.10 2.51 12.21
N GLU A 18 1.40 2.75 12.37
CA GLU A 18 1.99 3.21 13.63
C GLU A 18 1.67 4.69 13.92
N ALA A 19 1.41 5.49 12.88
CA ALA A 19 1.01 6.89 12.97
C ALA A 19 -0.53 7.11 12.97
N ALA A 20 -1.30 6.10 12.55
CA ALA A 20 -2.76 6.14 12.57
C ALA A 20 -3.33 5.57 13.88
N ASP A 21 -4.62 5.82 14.10
CA ASP A 21 -5.37 5.31 15.24
C ASP A 21 -6.64 4.54 14.82
N GLY A 22 -7.15 3.74 15.75
CA GLY A 22 -8.47 3.12 15.65
C GLY A 22 -8.61 2.14 14.48
N THR A 23 -9.68 2.30 13.70
CA THR A 23 -10.00 1.40 12.59
C THR A 23 -8.97 1.52 11.46
N ILE A 24 -8.49 2.74 11.16
CA ILE A 24 -7.52 2.99 10.09
C ILE A 24 -6.19 2.30 10.40
N GLN A 25 -5.71 2.42 11.65
CA GLN A 25 -4.52 1.69 12.12
C GLN A 25 -4.64 0.18 11.88
N ARG A 26 -5.77 -0.43 12.29
CA ARG A 26 -5.97 -1.87 12.12
C ARG A 26 -5.94 -2.27 10.65
N THR A 27 -6.67 -1.55 9.80
CA THR A 27 -6.73 -1.85 8.36
C THR A 27 -5.36 -1.72 7.69
N LEU A 28 -4.61 -0.67 8.01
CA LEU A 28 -3.25 -0.47 7.47
C LEU A 28 -2.30 -1.60 7.90
N TYR A 29 -2.37 -2.00 9.16
CA TYR A 29 -1.57 -3.09 9.69
C TYR A 29 -1.91 -4.44 9.04
N GLU A 30 -3.20 -4.73 8.83
CA GLU A 30 -3.65 -5.94 8.13
C GLU A 30 -3.14 -5.97 6.68
N GLN A 31 -3.30 -4.88 5.94
CA GLN A 31 -2.81 -4.79 4.56
C GLN A 31 -1.28 -4.91 4.46
N SER A 32 -0.55 -4.31 5.41
CA SER A 32 0.91 -4.45 5.51
C SER A 32 1.33 -5.92 5.62
N ASN A 33 0.72 -6.67 6.55
CA ASN A 33 1.05 -8.08 6.75
C ASN A 33 0.73 -8.93 5.52
N ASP A 34 -0.41 -8.69 4.88
CA ASP A 34 -0.80 -9.45 3.71
C ASP A 34 0.16 -9.23 2.52
N ILE A 35 0.66 -8.00 2.35
CA ILE A 35 1.66 -7.67 1.31
C ILE A 35 3.01 -8.28 1.67
N ALA A 36 3.42 -8.23 2.94
CA ALA A 36 4.64 -8.89 3.41
C ALA A 36 4.59 -10.41 3.19
N GLU A 37 3.42 -11.03 3.38
CA GLU A 37 3.23 -12.46 3.11
C GLU A 37 3.37 -12.76 1.61
N LEU A 38 2.82 -11.91 0.73
CA LEU A 38 3.07 -12.03 -0.70
C LEU A 38 4.55 -11.88 -1.06
N ALA A 39 5.27 -10.95 -0.44
CA ALA A 39 6.70 -10.76 -0.66
C ALA A 39 7.52 -11.98 -0.21
N ALA A 40 7.06 -12.67 0.85
CA ALA A 40 7.69 -13.88 1.38
C ALA A 40 7.40 -15.12 0.52
N ARG A 41 6.25 -15.16 -0.16
CA ARG A 41 5.89 -16.23 -1.09
C ARG A 41 6.81 -16.12 -2.31
N ASN A 42 7.74 -17.07 -2.44
CA ASN A 42 8.74 -17.15 -3.51
C ASN A 42 8.15 -17.59 -4.87
N GLN A 43 6.87 -17.28 -5.13
CA GLN A 43 6.11 -17.61 -6.33
C GLN A 43 5.88 -16.35 -7.18
N GLU A 44 5.65 -16.54 -8.48
CA GLU A 44 5.24 -15.42 -9.35
C GLU A 44 3.94 -14.80 -8.82
N ILE A 45 4.02 -13.52 -8.46
CA ILE A 45 2.87 -12.75 -7.99
C ILE A 45 1.92 -12.56 -9.17
N ASN A 46 0.65 -12.93 -9.00
CA ASN A 46 -0.34 -12.77 -10.05
C ASN A 46 -0.80 -11.31 -10.14
N GLN A 47 -0.89 -10.77 -11.36
CA GLN A 47 -1.38 -9.42 -11.63
C GLN A 47 -2.78 -9.15 -11.07
N GLY A 48 -3.65 -10.16 -11.02
CA GLY A 48 -4.98 -10.06 -10.38
C GLY A 48 -4.89 -9.77 -8.88
N GLN A 49 -3.92 -10.36 -8.17
CA GLN A 49 -3.71 -10.11 -6.74
C GLN A 49 -3.18 -8.70 -6.48
N ILE A 50 -2.33 -8.18 -7.38
CA ILE A 50 -1.83 -6.81 -7.30
C ILE A 50 -2.98 -5.82 -7.53
N ASN A 51 -3.84 -6.08 -8.52
CA ASN A 51 -5.00 -5.24 -8.84
C ASN A 51 -5.99 -5.15 -7.68
N GLU A 52 -6.30 -6.29 -7.05
CA GLU A 52 -7.19 -6.32 -5.88
C GLU A 52 -6.64 -5.46 -4.74
N ARG A 53 -5.33 -5.58 -4.45
CA ARG A 53 -4.69 -4.78 -3.40
C ARG A 53 -4.66 -3.29 -3.72
N LEU A 54 -4.40 -2.92 -4.97
CA LEU A 54 -4.46 -1.53 -5.41
C LEU A 54 -5.88 -0.96 -5.24
N GLY A 55 -6.91 -1.73 -5.55
CA GLY A 55 -8.30 -1.33 -5.30
C GLY A 55 -8.58 -1.12 -3.81
N ASN A 56 -8.14 -2.04 -2.96
CA ASN A 56 -8.31 -1.93 -1.51
C ASN A 56 -7.56 -0.73 -0.92
N LEU A 57 -6.36 -0.43 -1.41
CA LEU A 57 -5.60 0.76 -1.01
C LEU A 57 -6.26 2.05 -1.49
N GLN A 58 -6.79 2.07 -2.71
CA GLN A 58 -7.52 3.21 -3.24
C GLN A 58 -8.72 3.57 -2.35
N THR A 59 -9.54 2.57 -1.97
CA THR A 59 -10.66 2.79 -1.05
C THR A 59 -10.19 3.24 0.35
N LEU A 60 -9.04 2.74 0.81
CA LEU A 60 -8.46 3.14 2.08
C LEU A 60 -8.00 4.60 2.07
N ILE A 61 -7.37 5.05 0.98
CA ILE A 61 -6.97 6.45 0.78
C ILE A 61 -8.19 7.35 0.82
N GLU A 62 -9.24 7.03 0.06
CA GLU A 62 -10.49 7.79 0.06
C GLU A 62 -11.09 7.90 1.48
N THR A 63 -11.05 6.80 2.24
CA THR A 63 -11.52 6.79 3.64
C THR A 63 -10.64 7.67 4.55
N ILE A 64 -9.33 7.66 4.34
CA ILE A 64 -8.36 8.47 5.09
C ILE A 64 -8.56 9.95 4.79
N GLU A 65 -8.71 10.32 3.52
CA GLU A 65 -8.95 11.70 3.06
C GLU A 65 -10.27 12.27 3.60
N ASP A 66 -11.30 11.43 3.72
CA ASP A 66 -12.59 11.79 4.31
C ASP A 66 -12.56 11.86 5.85
N THR A 67 -11.47 11.41 6.50
CA THR A 67 -11.34 11.38 7.96
C THR A 67 -10.61 12.62 8.48
N ASP A 68 -11.32 13.44 9.26
CA ASP A 68 -10.73 14.57 9.98
C ASP A 68 -9.67 14.11 11.01
N ASN A 69 -8.53 14.80 11.05
CA ASN A 69 -7.38 14.58 11.95
C ASN A 69 -6.48 13.38 11.64
N ILE A 70 -6.43 12.88 10.40
CA ILE A 70 -5.31 12.01 10.00
C ILE A 70 -4.02 12.84 9.82
N SER A 71 -2.90 12.30 10.32
CA SER A 71 -1.57 12.86 10.07
C SER A 71 -1.22 12.79 8.58
N ALA A 72 -0.59 13.85 8.06
CA ALA A 72 -0.04 13.85 6.70
C ALA A 72 0.90 12.66 6.45
N ASP A 73 1.64 12.22 7.48
CA ASP A 73 2.54 11.07 7.40
C ASP A 73 1.81 9.79 7.00
N VAL A 74 0.58 9.59 7.49
CA VAL A 74 -0.23 8.40 7.16
C VAL A 74 -0.58 8.42 5.67
N THR A 75 -1.04 9.56 5.16
CA THR A 75 -1.40 9.73 3.75
C THR A 75 -0.18 9.51 2.85
N ASP A 76 0.95 10.15 3.16
CA ASP A 76 2.19 10.05 2.38
C ASP A 76 2.69 8.60 2.27
N HIS A 77 2.67 7.86 3.38
CA HIS A 77 3.08 6.46 3.38
C HIS A 77 2.12 5.56 2.61
N VAL A 78 0.81 5.80 2.69
CA VAL A 78 -0.18 5.00 1.95
C VAL A 78 -0.08 5.27 0.45
N ASP A 79 0.15 6.52 0.05
CA ASP A 79 0.39 6.88 -1.35
C ASP A 79 1.68 6.26 -1.89
N GLN A 80 2.75 6.25 -1.11
CA GLN A 80 3.99 5.60 -1.52
C GLN A 80 3.80 4.08 -1.68
N ALA A 81 3.07 3.43 -0.78
CA ALA A 81 2.76 2.00 -0.90
C ALA A 81 1.93 1.70 -2.16
N LYS A 82 0.97 2.57 -2.50
CA LYS A 82 0.20 2.47 -3.74
C LYS A 82 1.08 2.66 -4.98
N SER A 83 2.00 3.61 -4.96
CA SER A 83 2.96 3.85 -6.05
C SER A 83 3.86 2.64 -6.30
N ASP A 84 4.36 2.02 -5.23
CA ASP A 84 5.20 0.81 -5.31
C ASP A 84 4.44 -0.36 -5.97
N LEU A 85 3.17 -0.55 -5.61
CA LEU A 85 2.31 -1.59 -6.19
C LEU A 85 1.88 -1.27 -7.62
N ALA A 86 1.67 0.00 -7.97
CA ALA A 86 1.36 0.42 -9.34
C ALA A 86 2.55 0.17 -10.26
N THR A 87 3.76 0.47 -9.79
CA THR A 87 5.00 0.14 -10.50
C THR A 87 5.14 -1.38 -10.70
N LEU A 88 4.81 -2.17 -9.68
CA LEU A 88 4.80 -3.64 -9.76
C LEU A 88 3.80 -4.18 -10.78
N ARG A 89 2.63 -3.54 -10.91
CA ARG A 89 1.61 -3.85 -11.93
C ARG A 89 2.12 -3.60 -13.35
N GLY A 90 3.12 -2.74 -13.51
CA GLY A 90 3.54 -2.22 -14.81
C GLY A 90 2.82 -0.93 -15.20
N ASP A 91 2.11 -0.30 -14.26
CA ASP A 91 1.60 1.07 -14.36
C ASP A 91 2.64 2.07 -13.84
N SER A 92 3.90 1.88 -14.26
CA SER A 92 4.82 3.00 -14.31
C SER A 92 4.28 3.97 -15.35
N ASP A 93 3.44 4.91 -14.90
CA ASP A 93 3.01 6.02 -15.73
C ASP A 93 4.27 6.67 -16.32
N MET A 94 4.33 6.72 -17.64
CA MET A 94 5.19 7.62 -18.39
C MET A 94 4.78 9.07 -18.08
N SER A 95 5.04 9.54 -16.86
CA SER A 95 5.02 10.97 -16.57
C SER A 95 6.33 11.60 -17.03
N ASP A 96 6.51 11.63 -18.36
CA ASP A 96 7.33 12.62 -19.05
C ASP A 96 6.43 13.86 -19.19
N HIS A 97 6.69 14.91 -18.41
CA HIS A 97 6.20 16.27 -18.64
C HIS A 97 7.23 17.31 -18.20
#